data_AF-A0A0H0XWN5-F1
#
_entry.id   AF-A0A0H0XWN5-F1
#
_cell.length_a   1.000
_cell.length_b   1.000
_cell.length_c   1.000
_cell.angle_alpha   90.00
_cell.angle_beta   90.00
_cell.angle_gamma   90.00
#
_symmetry.space_group_name_H-M   'P 1'
#
loop_
_entity.id
_entity.type
_entity.pdbx_description
1 polymer ?
#
loop_
_entity_poly.entity_id
_entity_poly.type
_entity_poly.pdbx_seq_one_letter_code
_entity_poly.pdbx_strand_id
1 'polypeptide(L)'
;MARPSPLDDPENAAFAWARYKRLMRFMFGLTMGVVIIAMVIIYKEVEDVSPHFFIATALGIGFSMLLMSALMGLVFLSSGTGHDESVDNSLDDLGPSNPQTDWRKRD
;
A
#
# COMPACT_ATOMS: atom_id res chain seq x y z
N MET A 1 6.85 -0.41 31.15
CA MET A 1 7.44 0.64 30.30
C MET A 1 7.15 0.23 28.86
N ALA A 2 6.49 1.09 28.08
CA ALA A 2 6.10 0.77 26.71
C ALA A 2 7.34 0.42 25.87
N ARG A 3 7.30 -0.73 25.18
CA ARG A 3 8.37 -1.16 24.28
C ARG A 3 8.46 -0.15 23.11
N PRO A 4 9.68 0.18 22.62
CA PRO A 4 9.85 1.11 21.50
C PRO A 4 9.03 0.62 20.30
N SER A 5 8.28 1.51 19.68
CA SER A 5 7.46 1.13 18.53
C SER A 5 8.39 0.90 17.32
N PRO A 6 8.21 -0.16 16.52
CA PRO A 6 8.98 -0.40 15.29
C PRO A 6 8.88 0.70 14.21
N LEU A 7 8.11 1.77 14.46
CA LEU A 7 8.02 2.98 13.62
C LEU A 7 9.13 4.02 13.90
N ASP A 8 9.97 3.81 14.92
CA ASP A 8 11.14 4.67 15.19
C ASP A 8 12.39 4.28 14.37
N ASP A 9 12.31 3.22 13.57
CA ASP A 9 13.39 2.80 12.66
C ASP A 9 13.21 3.40 11.25
N PRO A 10 13.90 4.51 10.93
CA PRO A 10 13.79 5.20 9.63
C PRO A 10 14.16 4.31 8.44
N GLU A 11 14.94 3.26 8.68
CA GLU A 11 15.37 2.32 7.64
C GLU A 11 14.22 1.43 7.13
N ASN A 12 13.32 0.97 8.01
CA ASN A 12 12.18 0.12 7.63
C ASN A 12 11.10 0.92 6.86
N ALA A 13 10.81 2.14 7.31
CA ALA A 13 9.88 3.05 6.62
C ALA A 13 10.42 3.47 5.24
N ALA A 14 11.72 3.73 5.13
CA ALA A 14 12.37 4.07 3.86
C ALA A 14 12.29 2.90 2.85
N PHE A 15 12.49 1.66 3.31
CA PHE A 15 12.39 0.47 2.47
C PHE A 15 10.96 0.23 1.96
N ALA A 16 9.94 0.37 2.82
CA ALA A 16 8.54 0.26 2.43
C ALA A 16 8.14 1.34 1.40
N TRP A 17 8.61 2.57 1.61
CA TRP A 17 8.36 3.69 0.70
C TRP A 17 9.03 3.52 -0.67
N ALA A 18 10.23 2.95 -0.72
CA ALA A 18 10.91 2.64 -1.98
C ALA A 18 10.11 1.64 -2.84
N ARG A 19 9.52 0.63 -2.22
CA ARG A 19 8.65 -0.35 -2.90
C ARG A 19 7.37 0.29 -3.43
N TYR A 20 6.71 1.11 -2.61
CA TYR A 20 5.52 1.86 -3.03
C TYR A 20 5.80 2.76 -4.25
N LYS A 21 6.91 3.52 -4.25
CA LYS A 21 7.27 4.35 -5.42
C LYS A 21 7.52 3.54 -6.68
N ARG A 22 8.15 2.37 -6.56
CA ARG A 22 8.39 1.48 -7.71
C ARG A 22 7.06 0.99 -8.30
N LEU A 23 6.10 0.60 -7.46
CA LEU A 23 4.76 0.21 -7.90
C LEU A 23 4.02 1.39 -8.53
N MET A 24 4.04 2.57 -7.90
CA MET A 24 3.40 3.78 -8.43
C MET A 24 3.98 4.20 -9.77
N ARG A 25 5.29 4.05 -9.99
CA ARG A 25 5.91 4.29 -11.31
C ARG A 25 5.40 3.32 -12.37
N PHE A 26 5.23 2.05 -12.03
CA PHE A 26 4.66 1.06 -12.95
C PHE A 26 3.19 1.38 -13.28
N MET A 27 2.38 1.67 -12.25
CA MET A 27 0.99 2.09 -12.43
C MET A 27 0.86 3.38 -13.23
N PHE A 28 1.78 4.34 -13.05
CA PHE A 28 1.82 5.54 -13.86
C PHE A 28 2.09 5.23 -15.34
N GLY A 29 3.03 4.34 -15.64
CA GLY A 29 3.28 3.88 -17.01
C GLY A 29 2.06 3.21 -17.63
N LEU A 30 1.38 2.34 -16.88
CA LEU A 30 0.14 1.69 -17.32
C LEU A 30 -0.96 2.72 -17.60
N THR A 31 -1.24 3.61 -16.64
CA THR A 31 -2.25 4.67 -16.79
C THR A 31 -1.95 5.56 -17.99
N MET A 32 -0.68 5.93 -18.20
CA MET A 32 -0.28 6.72 -19.37
C MET A 32 -0.55 5.95 -20.67
N GLY A 33 -0.27 4.65 -20.72
CA GLY A 33 -0.60 3.80 -21.86
C GLY A 33 -2.11 3.78 -22.15
N VAL A 34 -2.93 3.59 -21.12
CA VAL A 34 -4.40 3.60 -21.25
C VAL A 34 -4.91 4.97 -21.73
N VAL A 35 -4.40 6.07 -21.15
CA VAL A 35 -4.78 7.43 -21.55
C VAL A 35 -4.41 7.69 -23.02
N ILE A 36 -3.22 7.28 -23.47
CA ILE A 36 -2.81 7.43 -24.87
C ILE A 36 -3.76 6.65 -25.79
N ILE A 37 -4.06 5.38 -25.45
CA ILE A 37 -4.98 4.55 -26.24
C ILE A 37 -6.36 5.19 -26.31
N ALA A 38 -6.91 5.65 -25.18
CA ALA A 38 -8.19 6.34 -25.13
C ALA A 38 -8.19 7.60 -26.01
N MET A 39 -7.11 8.40 -25.98
CA MET A 39 -6.99 9.60 -26.80
C MET A 39 -6.93 9.28 -28.29
N VAL A 40 -6.21 8.21 -28.68
CA VAL A 40 -6.15 7.76 -30.08
C VAL A 40 -7.53 7.32 -30.57
N ILE A 41 -8.30 6.59 -29.75
CA ILE A 41 -9.66 6.18 -30.11
C ILE A 41 -10.55 7.41 -30.30
N ILE A 42 -10.55 8.35 -29.34
CA ILE A 42 -11.35 9.57 -29.41
C ILE A 42 -10.97 10.39 -30.65
N TYR A 43 -9.68 10.52 -30.94
CA TYR A 43 -9.19 11.26 -32.10
C TYR A 43 -9.66 10.67 -33.44
N LYS A 44 -9.85 9.35 -33.51
CA LYS A 44 -10.31 8.68 -34.75
C LYS A 44 -11.82 8.70 -34.93
N GLU A 45 -12.58 8.66 -33.83
CA GLU A 45 -14.04 8.51 -33.88
C GLU A 45 -14.78 9.85 -33.85
N VAL A 46 -14.16 10.93 -33.35
CA VAL A 46 -14.85 12.21 -33.13
C VAL A 46 -14.22 13.34 -33.95
N GLU A 47 -14.93 13.76 -35.00
CA GLU A 47 -14.63 14.98 -35.74
C GLU A 47 -15.25 16.20 -35.02
N ASP A 48 -14.51 17.32 -34.97
CA ASP A 48 -14.96 18.65 -34.50
C ASP A 48 -15.09 18.89 -32.96
N VAL A 49 -14.21 18.28 -32.15
CA VAL A 49 -14.20 18.47 -30.68
C VAL A 49 -13.22 19.54 -30.22
N SER A 50 -13.65 20.37 -29.27
CA SER A 50 -12.81 21.39 -28.62
C SER A 50 -11.57 20.76 -27.96
N PRO A 51 -10.38 21.40 -28.05
CA PRO A 51 -9.15 20.95 -27.40
C PRO A 51 -9.30 20.71 -25.89
N HIS A 52 -10.21 21.44 -25.23
CA HIS A 52 -10.49 21.31 -23.80
C HIS A 52 -11.03 19.92 -23.43
N PHE A 53 -11.78 19.28 -24.34
CA PHE A 53 -12.33 17.94 -24.11
C PHE A 53 -11.22 16.90 -23.95
N PHE A 54 -10.20 16.95 -24.81
CA PHE A 54 -9.06 16.04 -24.74
C PHE A 54 -8.29 16.20 -23.43
N ILE A 55 -8.07 17.45 -23.00
CA ILE A 55 -7.36 17.75 -21.75
C ILE A 55 -8.18 17.29 -20.54
N ALA A 56 -9.50 17.57 -20.53
CA ALA A 56 -10.39 17.18 -19.46
C ALA A 56 -10.51 15.64 -19.34
N THR A 57 -10.64 14.94 -20.46
CA THR A 57 -10.71 13.47 -20.48
C THR A 57 -9.38 12.84 -20.07
N ALA A 58 -8.25 13.34 -20.58
CA ALA A 58 -6.92 12.87 -20.20
C ALA A 58 -6.66 13.04 -18.70
N LEU A 59 -6.97 14.23 -18.17
CA LEU A 59 -6.83 14.51 -16.74
C LEU A 59 -7.82 13.70 -15.92
N GLY A 60 -9.08 13.56 -16.33
CA GLY A 60 -10.09 12.81 -15.60
C GLY A 60 -9.73 11.32 -15.47
N ILE A 61 -9.39 10.67 -16.59
CA ILE A 61 -8.99 9.25 -16.61
C ILE A 61 -7.66 9.08 -15.86
N GLY A 62 -6.66 9.89 -16.19
CA GLY A 62 -5.34 9.78 -15.59
C GLY A 62 -5.37 10.01 -14.09
N PHE A 63 -6.04 11.08 -13.64
CA PHE A 63 -6.14 11.44 -12.23
C PHE A 63 -6.92 10.39 -11.44
N SER A 64 -8.08 9.93 -11.93
CA SER A 64 -8.88 8.93 -11.21
C SER A 64 -8.15 7.60 -11.05
N MET A 65 -7.49 7.10 -12.09
CA MET A 65 -6.71 5.85 -12.03
C MET A 65 -5.50 5.97 -11.09
N LEU A 66 -4.75 7.10 -11.16
CA LEU A 66 -3.62 7.34 -10.27
C LEU A 66 -4.07 7.49 -8.82
N LEU A 67 -5.18 8.19 -8.58
CA LEU A 67 -5.75 8.34 -7.25
C LEU A 67 -6.17 6.99 -6.68
N MET A 68 -6.89 6.16 -7.45
CA MET A 68 -7.27 4.82 -7.05
C MET A 68 -6.06 3.96 -6.70
N SER A 69 -5.03 3.96 -7.55
CA SER A 69 -3.77 3.25 -7.32
C SER A 69 -3.03 3.75 -6.08
N ALA A 70 -2.98 5.07 -5.88
CA ALA A 70 -2.32 5.67 -4.74
C ALA A 70 -3.01 5.25 -3.45
N LEU A 71 -4.33 5.36 -3.39
CA LEU A 71 -5.12 4.97 -2.22
C LEU A 71 -4.93 3.48 -1.90
N MET A 72 -5.01 2.60 -2.89
CA MET A 72 -4.77 1.16 -2.70
C MET A 72 -3.35 0.89 -2.17
N GLY A 73 -2.34 1.58 -2.69
CA GLY A 73 -0.97 1.44 -2.21
C GLY A 73 -0.74 2.02 -0.81
N LEU A 74 -1.41 3.11 -0.45
CA LEU A 74 -1.41 3.64 0.93
C LEU A 74 -2.08 2.68 1.90
N VAL A 75 -3.18 2.05 1.52
CA VAL A 75 -3.84 1.02 2.34
C VAL A 75 -2.90 -0.15 2.62
N PHE A 76 -2.15 -0.62 1.61
CA PHE A 76 -1.16 -1.68 1.79
C PHE A 76 0.01 -1.27 2.70
N LEU A 77 0.47 -0.01 2.61
CA LEU A 77 1.46 0.51 3.54
C LEU A 77 0.89 0.61 4.96
N SER A 78 -0.39 0.97 5.11
CA SER A 78 -1.05 1.09 6.41
C SER A 78 -1.14 -0.23 7.15
N SER A 79 -1.30 -1.37 6.44
CA SER A 79 -1.32 -2.69 7.07
C SER A 79 0.08 -3.31 7.22
N GLY A 80 1.00 -3.02 6.30
CA GLY A 80 2.33 -3.64 6.25
C GLY A 80 3.40 -3.04 7.16
N THR A 81 3.15 -1.91 7.85
CA THR A 81 4.13 -1.24 8.72
C THR A 81 4.24 -1.82 10.13
N GLY A 82 3.66 -3.00 10.40
CA GLY A 82 3.86 -3.72 11.66
C GLY A 82 2.89 -3.33 12.79
N HIS A 83 1.78 -2.66 12.48
CA HIS A 83 0.76 -2.35 13.50
C HIS A 83 0.18 -3.64 14.12
N ASP A 84 -0.12 -4.64 13.29
CA ASP A 84 -0.75 -5.89 13.75
C ASP A 84 0.27 -6.96 14.18
N GLU A 85 1.51 -6.88 13.71
CA GLU A 85 2.61 -7.75 14.18
C GLU A 85 3.13 -7.35 15.57
N SER A 86 2.88 -6.11 16.00
CA SER A 86 3.28 -5.62 17.34
C SER A 86 2.33 -6.05 18.47
N VAL A 87 1.30 -6.83 18.17
CA VAL A 87 0.50 -7.52 19.20
C VAL A 87 1.33 -8.66 19.76
N ASP A 88 2.16 -8.30 20.73
CA ASP A 88 2.85 -9.21 21.63
C ASP A 88 1.83 -10.26 22.13
N ASN A 89 2.04 -11.54 21.79
CA ASN A 89 1.32 -12.67 22.37
C ASN A 89 1.78 -12.86 23.83
N SER A 90 1.74 -11.79 24.64
CA SER A 90 2.03 -11.81 26.06
C SER A 90 0.90 -12.46 26.87
N LEU A 91 -0.03 -13.17 26.21
CA LEU A 91 -1.01 -14.04 26.86
C LEU A 91 -0.33 -15.22 27.57
N ASP A 92 0.89 -15.59 27.15
CA ASP A 92 1.70 -16.59 27.84
C ASP A 92 2.20 -16.13 29.23
N ASP A 93 2.20 -14.82 29.50
CA ASP A 93 2.66 -14.23 30.78
C ASP A 93 1.50 -13.98 31.78
N LEU A 94 0.25 -14.20 31.35
CA LEU A 94 -0.95 -14.09 32.20
C LEU A 94 -1.50 -15.45 32.67
N GLY A 95 -0.91 -16.56 32.20
CA GLY A 95 -1.19 -17.88 32.73
C GLY A 95 -0.52 -18.04 34.10
N PRO A 96 -1.23 -18.48 35.16
CA PRO A 96 -0.59 -18.73 36.45
C PRO A 96 0.59 -19.70 36.23
N SER A 97 1.77 -19.34 36.73
CA SER A 97 2.95 -20.19 36.74
C SER A 97 2.66 -21.43 37.59
N ASN A 98 2.07 -22.45 36.97
CA ASN A 98 1.70 -23.68 37.63
C ASN A 98 2.96 -24.57 37.74
N PRO A 99 3.52 -24.80 38.93
CA PRO A 99 4.70 -25.65 39.10
C PRO A 99 4.41 -27.13 38.78
N GLN A 100 3.15 -27.49 38.51
CA GLN A 100 2.70 -28.87 38.33
C GLN A 100 2.96 -29.46 36.93
N THR A 101 3.37 -28.66 35.94
CA THR A 101 3.61 -29.13 34.56
C THR A 101 5.04 -29.61 34.29
N ASP A 102 5.94 -29.59 35.29
CA ASP A 102 7.28 -30.16 35.16
C ASP A 102 7.26 -31.69 35.35
N TRP A 103 6.90 -32.41 34.28
CA TRP A 103 6.93 -33.88 34.21
C TRP A 103 8.35 -34.45 34.02
N ARG A 104 9.36 -33.58 33.90
CA ARG A 104 10.77 -33.95 33.65
C ARG A 104 11.57 -34.29 34.90
N LYS A 105 10.94 -34.24 36.08
CA LYS A 105 11.56 -34.48 37.39
C LYS A 105 10.97 -35.69 38.12
N ARG A 106 10.38 -36.64 37.39
CA ARG A 106 9.84 -37.88 37.97
C ARG A 106 10.61 -39.08 37.44
N ASP A 107 11.91 -39.09 37.74
CA ASP A 107 12.84 -40.16 37.44
C ASP A 107 13.69 -40.41 38.69
#